data_AF-A0A9P9SZR0-F1
#
_entry.id   AF-A0A9P9SZR0-F1
#
_cell.length_a   1.000
_cell.length_b   1.000
_cell.length_c   1.000
_cell.angle_alpha   90.00
_cell.angle_beta   90.00
_cell.angle_gamma   90.00
#
_symmetry.space_group_name_H-M   'P 1'
#
loop_
_entity.id
_entity.type
_entity.pdbx_description
1 polymer ?
#
loop_
_entity_poly.entity_id
_entity_poly.type
_entity_poly.pdbx_seq_one_letter_code
_entity_poly.pdbx_strand_id
1 'polypeptide(L)'
;MPSLIFRVEPIQFNSQCVAFTEWVSLLTLCLAPLIAHIASGTPSISYLAKQRPKWYDHLCHYNPTSVIWRYAAITDRRIRATCWGRHDLAASNAIFWTADGWQGGEEMVIAAAPYSLRSPEQTHVELFSLTILKTIITAMQGISALYMLIGSLTGQTGNFISKMGVDMIFYPLAVLGLLRLCATIWLTEDFEYGSRIDVSNQINRQTLPGLSTNDVDINMKLDEDLDPFLTTPYQPGPRFRTPGSSWPSRIFRTCYLLLVGSVWAMASLYFIPGIFTTYAIYTTTSFLVSLFYFIYLTISVILYTFYCFRGQTTSTIIPCISSIWYRVYTLLVMCVMFVLIIIASIETNRTPLGDYTSLTAPVKLDCTYRNRWWPLTNTASFWGLASEHEIVWDRNWQNYSGLPVTEKPENNASSEYKFWLYDFNGYCVGELQGLDS
;
A
#
# COMPACT_ATOMS: atom_id res chain seq x y z
N MET A 1 -26.29 30.89 1.16
CA MET A 1 -25.52 29.62 1.02
C MET A 1 -24.09 30.01 0.67
N PRO A 2 -23.07 29.60 1.44
CA PRO A 2 -21.69 29.88 1.07
C PRO A 2 -21.42 29.22 -0.28
N SER A 3 -20.93 30.00 -1.25
CA SER A 3 -20.54 29.48 -2.56
C SER A 3 -19.36 28.54 -2.38
N LEU A 4 -19.53 27.26 -2.73
CA LEU A 4 -18.42 26.31 -2.80
C LEU A 4 -17.46 26.78 -3.89
N ILE A 5 -16.23 27.13 -3.49
CA ILE A 5 -15.16 27.46 -4.43
C ILE A 5 -14.30 26.20 -4.58
N PHE A 6 -14.46 25.55 -5.73
CA PHE A 6 -13.66 24.41 -6.17
C PHE A 6 -12.75 24.85 -7.31
N ARG A 7 -11.44 24.77 -7.11
CA ARG A 7 -10.44 25.16 -8.11
C ARG A 7 -9.37 24.10 -8.21
N VAL A 8 -9.10 23.64 -9.43
CA VAL A 8 -7.98 22.76 -9.75
C VAL A 8 -6.93 23.61 -10.47
N GLU A 9 -5.73 23.69 -9.91
CA GLU A 9 -4.62 24.39 -10.55
C GLU A 9 -4.04 23.54 -11.70
N PRO A 10 -3.66 24.16 -12.83
CA PRO A 10 -3.06 23.46 -13.95
C PRO A 10 -1.71 22.85 -13.56
N ILE A 11 -1.27 21.86 -14.35
CA ILE A 11 0.05 21.22 -14.15
C ILE A 11 1.15 22.28 -14.22
N GLN A 12 1.98 22.32 -13.19
CA GLN A 12 3.14 23.19 -13.11
C GLN A 12 4.41 22.34 -13.00
N PHE A 13 5.45 22.74 -13.74
CA PHE A 13 6.75 22.06 -13.72
C PHE A 13 7.63 22.67 -12.62
N ASN A 14 7.57 22.07 -11.42
CA ASN A 14 8.21 22.60 -10.21
C ASN A 14 9.37 21.74 -9.69
N SER A 15 9.70 20.66 -10.40
CA SER A 15 10.70 19.66 -10.01
C SER A 15 12.16 20.09 -10.18
N GLN A 16 12.42 21.32 -10.64
CA GLN A 16 13.76 21.77 -11.06
C GLN A 16 14.76 21.87 -9.91
N CYS A 17 14.28 22.09 -8.68
CA CYS A 17 15.12 22.36 -7.52
C CYS A 17 15.46 21.10 -6.69
N VAL A 18 15.02 19.91 -7.12
CA VAL A 18 15.21 18.67 -6.36
C VAL A 18 16.45 17.92 -6.87
N ALA A 19 17.40 17.65 -5.97
CA ALA A 19 18.64 16.95 -6.33
C ALA A 19 18.38 15.48 -6.68
N PHE A 20 19.26 14.84 -7.46
CA PHE A 20 19.11 13.44 -7.85
C PHE A 20 19.06 12.48 -6.65
N THR A 21 19.88 12.72 -5.62
CA THR A 21 19.89 11.93 -4.37
C THR A 21 18.55 12.02 -3.62
N GLU A 22 17.91 13.19 -3.68
CA GLU A 22 16.58 13.43 -3.11
C GLU A 22 15.51 12.70 -3.92
N TRP A 23 15.61 12.70 -5.26
CA TRP A 23 14.72 11.92 -6.12
C TRP A 23 14.75 10.42 -5.80
N VAL A 24 15.94 9.85 -5.61
CA VAL A 24 16.07 8.44 -5.20
C VAL A 24 15.37 8.19 -3.87
N SER A 25 15.52 9.11 -2.92
CA SER A 25 14.90 9.00 -1.59
C SER A 25 13.38 9.12 -1.66
N LEU A 26 12.86 10.09 -2.43
CA LEU A 26 11.44 10.31 -2.68
C LEU A 26 10.77 9.13 -3.37
N LEU A 27 11.39 8.61 -4.43
CA LEU A 27 10.88 7.43 -5.14
C LEU A 27 10.90 6.19 -4.24
N THR A 28 11.91 6.04 -3.39
CA THR A 28 11.97 4.94 -2.41
C THR A 28 10.84 5.06 -1.39
N LEU A 29 10.60 6.25 -0.83
CA LEU A 29 9.51 6.51 0.12
C LEU A 29 8.13 6.31 -0.52
N CYS A 30 7.95 6.81 -1.74
CA CYS A 30 6.73 6.66 -2.53
C CYS A 30 6.43 5.18 -2.82
N LEU A 31 7.42 4.43 -3.32
CA LEU A 31 7.23 3.04 -3.73
C LEU A 31 7.18 2.08 -2.54
N ALA A 32 7.71 2.44 -1.37
CA ALA A 32 7.76 1.55 -0.22
C ALA A 32 6.38 1.01 0.21
N PRO A 33 5.31 1.81 0.36
CA PRO A 33 3.97 1.30 0.62
C PRO A 33 3.43 0.38 -0.48
N LEU A 34 3.67 0.72 -1.75
CA LEU A 34 3.22 -0.09 -2.89
C LEU A 34 3.90 -1.46 -2.90
N ILE A 35 5.24 -1.47 -2.79
CA ILE A 35 6.04 -2.69 -2.74
C ILE A 35 5.68 -3.51 -1.51
N ALA A 36 5.57 -2.89 -0.33
CA ALA A 36 5.19 -3.59 0.89
C ALA A 36 3.80 -4.24 0.73
N HIS A 37 2.83 -3.54 0.13
CA HIS A 37 1.50 -4.08 -0.09
C HIS A 37 1.50 -5.26 -1.09
N ILE A 38 2.21 -5.12 -2.22
CA ILE A 38 2.28 -6.14 -3.27
C ILE A 38 3.13 -7.34 -2.83
N ALA A 39 4.35 -7.10 -2.39
CA ALA A 39 5.31 -8.14 -2.01
C ALA A 39 4.87 -8.94 -0.78
N SER A 40 4.18 -8.30 0.17
CA SER A 40 3.60 -9.03 1.30
C SER A 40 2.29 -9.72 0.95
N GLY A 41 1.51 -9.15 0.02
CA GLY A 41 0.16 -9.59 -0.29
C GLY A 41 0.06 -10.73 -1.31
N THR A 42 1.09 -10.91 -2.14
CA THR A 42 1.06 -11.90 -3.22
C THR A 42 1.24 -13.32 -2.67
N PRO A 43 0.35 -14.27 -3.00
CA PRO A 43 0.49 -15.67 -2.61
C PRO A 43 1.64 -16.36 -3.33
N SER A 44 2.21 -17.38 -2.69
CA SER A 44 3.06 -18.33 -3.39
C SER A 44 2.24 -19.17 -4.37
N ILE A 45 2.79 -19.36 -5.56
CA ILE A 45 2.13 -20.02 -6.69
C ILE A 45 2.55 -21.48 -6.72
N SER A 46 1.57 -22.36 -6.82
CA SER A 46 1.75 -23.80 -6.95
C SER A 46 1.20 -24.27 -8.30
N TYR A 47 2.01 -25.03 -9.04
CA TYR A 47 1.65 -25.48 -10.40
C TYR A 47 1.16 -26.93 -10.36
N LEU A 48 -0.15 -27.13 -10.50
CA LEU A 48 -0.75 -28.48 -10.56
C LEU A 48 -1.03 -28.93 -12.01
N ALA A 49 -1.13 -27.98 -12.94
CA ALA A 49 -1.28 -28.25 -14.36
C ALA A 49 0.07 -28.34 -15.10
N LYS A 50 0.08 -29.07 -16.24
CA LYS A 50 1.25 -29.18 -17.12
C LYS A 50 1.58 -27.85 -17.80
N GLN A 51 0.56 -27.06 -18.16
CA GLN A 51 0.73 -25.78 -18.81
C GLN A 51 0.95 -24.69 -17.76
N ARG A 52 1.98 -23.87 -17.94
CA ARG A 52 2.23 -22.73 -17.06
C ARG A 52 1.36 -21.52 -17.44
N PRO A 53 0.92 -20.71 -16.46
CA PRO A 53 0.26 -19.44 -16.72
C PRO A 53 1.19 -18.51 -17.51
N LYS A 54 0.61 -17.62 -18.30
CA LYS A 54 1.38 -16.58 -18.98
C LYS A 54 1.70 -15.46 -18.00
N TRP A 55 2.73 -14.66 -18.29
CA TRP A 55 3.18 -13.58 -17.40
C TRP A 55 2.03 -12.62 -16.99
N TYR A 56 1.12 -12.31 -17.91
CA TYR A 56 -0.01 -11.41 -17.64
C TYR A 56 -1.09 -12.03 -16.74
N ASP A 57 -1.15 -13.38 -16.65
CA ASP A 57 -2.07 -14.07 -15.75
C ASP A 57 -1.65 -13.88 -14.28
N HIS A 58 -0.37 -13.63 -14.03
CA HIS A 58 0.14 -13.31 -12.70
C HIS A 58 -0.23 -11.89 -12.26
N LEU A 59 -0.39 -10.95 -13.21
CA LEU A 59 -0.60 -9.54 -12.89
C LEU A 59 -1.83 -9.30 -12.02
N CYS A 60 -2.87 -10.13 -12.20
CA CYS A 60 -4.12 -10.05 -11.44
C CYS A 60 -3.96 -10.31 -9.94
N HIS A 61 -2.91 -11.02 -9.52
CA HIS A 61 -2.61 -11.26 -8.11
C HIS A 61 -1.90 -10.08 -7.45
N TYR A 62 -1.20 -9.26 -8.23
CA TYR A 62 -0.57 -8.04 -7.75
C TYR A 62 -1.55 -6.86 -7.60
N ASN A 63 -2.79 -7.01 -8.08
CA ASN A 63 -3.83 -6.00 -7.89
C ASN A 63 -4.15 -5.86 -6.38
N PRO A 64 -4.05 -4.65 -5.80
CA PRO A 64 -4.42 -4.41 -4.40
C PRO A 64 -5.83 -4.89 -4.03
N THR A 65 -6.80 -4.81 -4.94
CA THR A 65 -8.15 -5.35 -4.71
C THR A 65 -8.12 -6.86 -4.45
N SER A 66 -7.31 -7.61 -5.21
CA SER A 66 -7.12 -9.07 -5.02
C SER A 66 -6.43 -9.38 -3.69
N VAL A 67 -5.41 -8.60 -3.35
CA VAL A 67 -4.62 -8.77 -2.12
C VAL A 67 -5.50 -8.58 -0.88
N ILE A 68 -6.26 -7.49 -0.83
CA ILE A 68 -7.14 -7.18 0.30
C ILE A 68 -8.24 -8.24 0.44
N TRP A 69 -8.85 -8.67 -0.68
CA TRP A 69 -9.83 -9.76 -0.68
C TRP A 69 -9.27 -11.04 -0.04
N ARG A 70 -8.02 -11.40 -0.38
CA ARG A 70 -7.37 -12.59 0.15
C ARG A 70 -7.29 -12.56 1.68
N TYR A 71 -6.96 -11.41 2.29
CA TYR A 71 -6.95 -11.28 3.75
C TYR A 71 -8.32 -11.58 4.35
N ALA A 72 -9.39 -11.02 3.78
CA ALA A 72 -10.75 -11.32 4.22
C ALA A 72 -11.09 -12.80 4.06
N ALA A 73 -10.77 -13.39 2.90
CA ALA A 73 -11.14 -14.75 2.56
C ALA A 73 -10.41 -15.79 3.44
N ILE A 74 -9.13 -15.59 3.76
CA ILE A 74 -8.37 -16.48 4.64
C ILE A 74 -8.97 -16.46 6.05
N THR A 75 -9.22 -15.27 6.61
CA THR A 75 -9.81 -15.15 7.95
C THR A 75 -11.23 -15.70 8.00
N ASP A 76 -12.07 -15.41 6.98
CA ASP A 76 -13.42 -15.98 6.88
C ASP A 76 -13.39 -17.51 6.82
N ARG A 77 -12.50 -18.08 6.01
CA ARG A 77 -12.33 -19.53 5.92
C ARG A 77 -11.91 -20.13 7.26
N ARG A 78 -10.98 -19.50 7.98
CA ARG A 78 -10.57 -19.96 9.32
C ARG A 78 -11.74 -19.98 10.30
N ILE A 79 -12.57 -18.93 10.30
CA ILE A 79 -13.75 -18.82 11.16
C ILE A 79 -14.78 -19.91 10.85
N ARG A 80 -14.87 -20.33 9.58
CA ARG A 80 -15.81 -21.36 9.12
C ARG A 80 -15.28 -22.80 9.25
N ALA A 81 -13.98 -22.98 9.45
CA ALA A 81 -13.35 -24.28 9.57
C ALA A 81 -13.81 -25.01 10.85
N THR A 82 -14.30 -26.24 10.71
CA THR A 82 -14.66 -27.10 11.86
C THR A 82 -13.43 -27.77 12.46
N CYS A 83 -12.45 -28.07 11.61
CA CYS A 83 -11.11 -28.53 11.96
C CYS A 83 -10.12 -27.64 11.20
N TRP A 84 -9.10 -27.13 11.89
CA TRP A 84 -8.06 -26.31 11.28
C TRP A 84 -6.70 -26.94 11.52
N GLY A 85 -6.20 -27.62 10.50
CA GLY A 85 -4.89 -28.25 10.48
C GLY A 85 -3.83 -27.44 9.74
N ARG A 86 -2.60 -27.95 9.78
CA ARG A 86 -1.42 -27.37 9.11
C ARG A 86 -1.58 -27.32 7.59
N HIS A 87 -2.22 -28.33 7.01
CA HIS A 87 -2.52 -28.39 5.58
C HIS A 87 -3.63 -27.43 5.17
N ASP A 88 -4.64 -27.22 6.03
CA ASP A 88 -5.71 -26.25 5.75
C ASP A 88 -5.12 -24.83 5.75
N LEU A 89 -4.16 -24.56 6.65
CA LEU A 89 -3.38 -23.32 6.68
C LEU A 89 -2.54 -23.14 5.40
N ALA A 90 -1.75 -24.15 5.01
CA ALA A 90 -0.91 -24.10 3.80
C ALA A 90 -1.75 -23.90 2.53
N ALA A 91 -2.78 -24.73 2.34
CA ALA A 91 -3.62 -24.68 1.15
C ALA A 91 -4.46 -23.40 1.06
N SER A 92 -4.79 -22.77 2.20
CA SER A 92 -5.48 -21.48 2.22
C SER A 92 -4.57 -20.31 1.87
N ASN A 93 -3.26 -20.45 2.07
CA ASN A 93 -2.28 -19.44 1.70
C ASN A 93 -1.74 -19.63 0.28
N ALA A 94 -1.76 -20.85 -0.26
CA ALA A 94 -1.36 -21.15 -1.62
C ALA A 94 -2.40 -20.69 -2.66
N ILE A 95 -1.93 -20.40 -3.87
CA ILE A 95 -2.79 -20.37 -5.07
C ILE A 95 -2.35 -21.44 -6.05
N PHE A 96 -3.33 -22.13 -6.63
CA PHE A 96 -3.08 -23.27 -7.50
C PHE A 96 -3.41 -22.92 -8.94
N TRP A 97 -2.44 -23.13 -9.82
CA TRP A 97 -2.69 -23.10 -11.26
C TRP A 97 -3.14 -24.49 -11.72
N THR A 98 -4.38 -24.58 -12.18
CA THR A 98 -5.04 -25.81 -12.65
C THR A 98 -5.33 -25.73 -14.15
N ALA A 99 -5.87 -26.81 -14.73
CA ALA A 99 -6.26 -26.82 -16.15
C ALA A 99 -7.35 -25.76 -16.45
N ASP A 100 -8.19 -25.45 -15.46
CA ASP A 100 -9.26 -24.45 -15.56
C ASP A 100 -8.80 -23.04 -15.14
N GLY A 101 -7.51 -22.85 -14.89
CA GLY A 101 -6.89 -21.58 -14.48
C GLY A 101 -6.64 -21.49 -12.98
N TRP A 102 -6.66 -20.26 -12.44
CA TRP A 102 -6.42 -19.99 -11.02
C TRP A 102 -7.54 -20.56 -10.13
N GLN A 103 -7.15 -21.38 -9.16
CA GLN A 103 -8.03 -21.97 -8.15
C GLN A 103 -7.47 -21.71 -6.76
N GLY A 104 -8.38 -21.37 -5.85
CA GLY A 104 -8.09 -21.15 -4.43
C GLY A 104 -9.29 -21.52 -3.56
N GLY A 105 -10.20 -22.35 -4.06
CA GLY A 105 -11.40 -22.79 -3.35
C GLY A 105 -11.08 -23.73 -2.19
N GLU A 106 -12.10 -24.03 -1.39
CA GLU A 106 -11.99 -24.96 -0.25
C GLU A 106 -11.71 -26.40 -0.69
N GLU A 107 -12.20 -26.78 -1.87
CA GLU A 107 -11.95 -28.08 -2.49
C GLU A 107 -10.46 -28.31 -2.77
N MET A 108 -9.69 -27.23 -2.99
CA MET A 108 -8.25 -27.33 -3.24
C MET A 108 -7.48 -27.80 -2.01
N VAL A 109 -8.03 -27.66 -0.81
CA VAL A 109 -7.42 -28.17 0.42
C VAL A 109 -7.26 -29.69 0.37
N ILE A 110 -8.23 -30.39 -0.23
CA ILE A 110 -8.20 -31.84 -0.39
C ILE A 110 -7.45 -32.22 -1.67
N ALA A 111 -7.72 -31.53 -2.78
CA ALA A 111 -7.13 -31.85 -4.07
C ALA A 111 -5.61 -31.61 -4.13
N ALA A 112 -5.10 -30.61 -3.39
CA ALA A 112 -3.67 -30.28 -3.34
C ALA A 112 -2.88 -31.08 -2.30
N ALA A 113 -3.55 -31.76 -1.35
CA ALA A 113 -2.89 -32.48 -0.27
C ALA A 113 -1.81 -33.48 -0.74
N PRO A 114 -2.02 -34.29 -1.80
CA PRO A 114 -1.00 -35.22 -2.29
C PRO A 114 0.25 -34.56 -2.89
N TYR A 115 0.20 -33.25 -3.17
CA TYR A 115 1.28 -32.49 -3.78
C TYR A 115 2.05 -31.65 -2.76
N SER A 116 1.70 -31.70 -1.46
CA SER A 116 2.41 -30.97 -0.41
C SER A 116 3.79 -31.59 -0.19
N LEU A 117 4.86 -30.84 -0.45
CA LEU A 117 6.24 -31.24 -0.14
C LEU A 117 6.66 -30.76 1.24
N ARG A 118 6.18 -29.58 1.65
CA ARG A 118 6.46 -28.98 2.95
C ARG A 118 5.20 -28.33 3.49
N SER A 119 4.82 -28.71 4.71
CA SER A 119 3.77 -28.07 5.47
C SER A 119 4.36 -27.22 6.59
N PRO A 120 3.67 -26.16 7.04
CA PRO A 120 4.11 -25.37 8.18
C PRO A 120 4.13 -26.25 9.43
N GLU A 121 5.07 -25.99 10.34
CA GLU A 121 5.23 -26.78 11.56
C GLU A 121 4.02 -26.65 12.50
N GLN A 122 3.41 -25.46 12.50
CA GLN A 122 2.32 -25.06 13.38
C GLN A 122 1.04 -24.72 12.61
N THR A 123 -0.10 -24.67 13.31
CA THR A 123 -1.42 -24.29 12.75
C THR A 123 -1.64 -22.78 12.71
N HIS A 124 -0.64 -22.02 13.16
CA HIS A 124 -0.57 -20.57 13.17
C HIS A 124 0.84 -20.14 12.78
N VAL A 125 0.98 -18.87 12.46
CA VAL A 125 2.26 -18.27 12.06
C VAL A 125 3.16 -18.08 13.28
N GLU A 126 4.43 -18.42 13.16
CA GLU A 126 5.41 -18.21 14.22
C GLU A 126 5.66 -16.71 14.46
N LEU A 127 5.77 -16.33 15.74
CA LEU A 127 5.94 -14.93 16.18
C LEU A 127 7.17 -14.24 15.57
N PHE A 128 8.21 -14.99 15.23
CA PHE A 128 9.46 -14.49 14.64
C PHE A 128 9.62 -14.86 13.15
N SER A 129 8.51 -14.96 12.41
CA SER A 129 8.54 -15.22 10.97
C SER A 129 8.73 -13.95 10.13
N LEU A 130 9.27 -14.13 8.92
CA LEU A 130 9.33 -13.07 7.90
C LEU A 130 7.94 -12.48 7.59
N THR A 131 6.88 -13.29 7.68
CA THR A 131 5.52 -12.86 7.38
C THR A 131 4.96 -11.90 8.43
N ILE A 132 5.29 -12.11 9.72
CA ILE A 132 4.95 -11.16 10.78
C ILE A 132 5.75 -9.86 10.62
N LEU A 133 7.05 -9.94 10.30
CA LEU A 133 7.86 -8.75 10.02
C LEU A 133 7.26 -7.90 8.88
N LYS A 134 6.91 -8.54 7.74
CA LYS A 134 6.21 -7.87 6.63
C LYS A 134 4.93 -7.20 7.12
N THR A 135 4.17 -7.87 7.98
CA THR A 135 2.91 -7.35 8.52
C THR A 135 3.11 -6.14 9.43
N ILE A 136 4.11 -6.18 10.32
CA ILE A 136 4.47 -5.05 11.19
C ILE A 136 4.85 -3.84 10.34
N ILE A 137 5.68 -4.01 9.32
CA ILE A 137 6.09 -2.93 8.40
C ILE A 137 4.86 -2.32 7.73
N THR A 138 3.99 -3.16 7.12
CA THR A 138 2.77 -2.67 6.47
C THR A 138 1.81 -1.99 7.45
N ALA A 139 1.73 -2.47 8.69
CA ALA A 139 0.86 -1.90 9.70
C ALA A 139 1.37 -0.53 10.19
N MET A 140 2.67 -0.40 10.43
CA MET A 140 3.28 0.88 10.81
C MET A 140 3.11 1.92 9.70
N GLN A 141 3.35 1.54 8.44
CA GLN A 141 3.10 2.42 7.29
C GLN A 141 1.63 2.85 7.21
N GLY A 142 0.70 1.90 7.42
CA GLY A 142 -0.73 2.19 7.41
C GLY A 142 -1.18 3.09 8.56
N ILE A 143 -0.66 2.90 9.78
CA ILE A 143 -0.97 3.74 10.94
C ILE A 143 -0.46 5.17 10.71
N SER A 144 0.78 5.31 10.21
CA SER A 144 1.35 6.62 9.90
C SER A 144 0.51 7.37 8.85
N ALA A 145 0.15 6.70 7.75
CA ALA A 145 -0.70 7.28 6.72
C ALA A 145 -2.10 7.64 7.24
N LEU A 146 -2.70 6.77 8.07
CA LEU A 146 -4.01 7.00 8.67
C LEU A 146 -3.98 8.21 9.62
N TYR A 147 -2.95 8.34 10.44
CA TYR A 147 -2.75 9.49 11.33
C TYR A 147 -2.66 10.80 10.53
N MET A 148 -1.89 10.82 9.44
CA MET A 148 -1.76 11.99 8.58
C MET A 148 -3.09 12.39 7.92
N LEU A 149 -3.85 11.41 7.41
CA LEU A 149 -5.16 11.65 6.80
C LEU A 149 -6.19 12.14 7.83
N ILE A 150 -6.34 11.46 8.96
CA ILE A 150 -7.29 11.89 10.01
C ILE A 150 -6.91 13.27 10.54
N GLY A 151 -5.61 13.52 10.79
CA GLY A 151 -5.12 14.82 11.23
C GLY A 151 -5.49 15.94 10.26
N SER A 152 -5.49 15.65 8.96
CA SER A 152 -5.83 16.66 7.95
C SER A 152 -7.32 16.92 7.89
N LEU A 153 -8.16 15.94 8.18
CA LEU A 153 -9.61 16.12 8.27
C LEU A 153 -10.02 16.91 9.52
N THR A 154 -9.30 16.72 10.64
CA THR A 154 -9.56 17.44 11.90
C THR A 154 -8.90 18.81 11.96
N GLY A 155 -8.09 19.17 10.96
CA GLY A 155 -7.34 20.43 10.89
C GLY A 155 -6.14 20.49 11.85
N GLN A 156 -5.76 19.36 12.46
CA GLN A 156 -4.58 19.27 13.33
C GLN A 156 -3.28 19.15 12.53
N THR A 157 -3.32 18.46 11.39
CA THR A 157 -2.24 18.48 10.41
C THR A 157 -2.67 19.36 9.23
N GLY A 158 -1.70 19.95 8.53
CA GLY A 158 -1.96 20.88 7.44
C GLY A 158 -2.80 20.22 6.35
N ASN A 159 -3.43 21.01 5.49
CA ASN A 159 -4.34 20.50 4.48
C ASN A 159 -3.64 19.49 3.54
N PHE A 160 -3.91 18.19 3.72
CA PHE A 160 -3.30 17.07 3.01
C PHE A 160 -3.44 17.23 1.49
N ILE A 161 -4.59 17.71 1.03
CA ILE A 161 -4.87 17.94 -0.40
C ILE A 161 -3.84 18.93 -0.98
N SER A 162 -3.54 20.00 -0.24
CA SER A 162 -2.59 21.03 -0.68
C SER A 162 -1.12 20.68 -0.47
N LYS A 163 -0.82 19.69 0.39
CA LYS A 163 0.55 19.27 0.74
C LYS A 163 0.97 17.96 0.07
N MET A 164 0.17 17.45 -0.87
CA MET A 164 0.40 16.14 -1.45
C MET A 164 1.62 16.17 -2.40
N GLY A 165 2.74 15.58 -1.98
CA GLY A 165 3.92 15.31 -2.82
C GLY A 165 3.93 13.89 -3.38
N VAL A 166 4.99 13.57 -4.14
CA VAL A 166 5.24 12.21 -4.68
C VAL A 166 5.28 11.14 -3.58
N ASP A 167 5.88 11.46 -2.44
CA ASP A 167 6.01 10.58 -1.28
C ASP A 167 4.65 10.14 -0.70
N MET A 168 3.58 10.93 -0.92
CA MET A 168 2.27 10.68 -0.33
C MET A 168 1.27 9.96 -1.27
N ILE A 169 1.64 9.69 -2.53
CA ILE A 169 0.73 9.08 -3.54
C ILE A 169 0.14 7.75 -3.05
N PHE A 170 0.94 6.93 -2.37
CA PHE A 170 0.52 5.59 -1.93
C PHE A 170 0.04 5.51 -0.48
N TYR A 171 -0.21 6.65 0.17
CA TYR A 171 -0.72 6.68 1.55
C TYR A 171 -2.09 5.99 1.69
N PRO A 172 -3.09 6.23 0.81
CA PRO A 172 -4.35 5.50 0.92
C PRO A 172 -4.19 3.98 0.77
N LEU A 173 -3.24 3.54 -0.06
CA LEU A 173 -2.89 2.12 -0.19
C LEU A 173 -2.23 1.57 1.09
N ALA A 174 -1.39 2.36 1.76
CA ALA A 174 -0.81 2.01 3.05
C ALA A 174 -1.90 1.78 4.12
N VAL A 175 -2.93 2.64 4.16
CA VAL A 175 -4.07 2.49 5.08
C VAL A 175 -4.81 1.17 4.81
N LEU A 176 -5.02 0.80 3.55
CA LEU A 176 -5.60 -0.51 3.21
C LEU A 176 -4.73 -1.68 3.66
N GLY A 177 -3.42 -1.47 3.79
CA GLY A 177 -2.49 -2.44 4.37
C GLY A 177 -2.85 -2.85 5.81
N LEU A 178 -3.54 -2.00 6.58
CA LEU A 178 -4.01 -2.33 7.94
C LEU A 178 -4.99 -3.50 7.96
N LEU A 179 -5.73 -3.72 6.86
CA LEU A 179 -6.66 -4.85 6.75
C LEU A 179 -5.94 -6.21 6.75
N ARG A 180 -4.63 -6.22 6.51
CA ARG A 180 -3.79 -7.42 6.66
C ARG A 180 -3.79 -7.92 8.11
N LEU A 181 -3.94 -7.04 9.10
CA LEU A 181 -3.95 -7.39 10.52
C LEU A 181 -5.00 -8.45 10.87
N CYS A 182 -6.12 -8.46 10.14
CA CYS A 182 -7.18 -9.44 10.32
C CYS A 182 -6.75 -10.88 9.96
N ALA A 183 -5.74 -11.04 9.11
CA ALA A 183 -5.28 -12.33 8.60
C ALA A 183 -3.90 -12.75 9.13
N THR A 184 -3.18 -11.87 9.85
CA THR A 184 -1.77 -12.06 10.24
C THR A 184 -1.48 -13.41 10.89
N ILE A 185 -2.34 -13.86 11.81
CA ILE A 185 -2.15 -15.11 12.58
C ILE A 185 -2.19 -16.35 11.67
N TRP A 186 -2.83 -16.23 10.50
CA TRP A 186 -3.05 -17.32 9.55
C TRP A 186 -2.40 -17.08 8.19
N LEU A 187 -1.55 -16.07 8.08
CA LEU A 187 -0.85 -15.75 6.84
C LEU A 187 0.58 -16.29 6.90
N THR A 188 0.86 -17.39 6.20
CA THR A 188 2.18 -18.01 6.16
C THR A 188 2.69 -18.11 4.73
N GLU A 189 4.01 -18.20 4.59
CA GLU A 189 4.71 -18.52 3.34
C GLU A 189 5.54 -19.81 3.49
N ASP A 190 5.46 -20.49 4.65
CA ASP A 190 6.29 -21.64 5.03
C ASP A 190 5.67 -22.96 4.55
N PHE A 191 5.40 -23.05 3.25
CA PHE A 191 4.90 -24.26 2.62
C PHE A 191 5.38 -24.38 1.18
N GLU A 192 5.43 -25.60 0.69
CA GLU A 192 5.85 -25.90 -0.66
C GLU A 192 4.98 -27.00 -1.25
N TYR A 193 4.51 -26.79 -2.48
CA TYR A 193 3.76 -27.78 -3.25
C TYR A 193 4.55 -28.16 -4.50
N GLY A 194 4.75 -29.45 -4.69
CA GLY A 194 5.44 -30.01 -5.84
C GLY A 194 4.59 -29.95 -7.09
N SER A 195 5.26 -29.89 -8.25
CA SER A 195 4.56 -30.06 -9.52
C SER A 195 4.08 -31.50 -9.66
N ARG A 196 2.99 -31.70 -10.40
CA ARG A 196 2.50 -33.04 -10.76
C ARG A 196 3.57 -33.91 -11.43
N ILE A 197 4.53 -33.29 -12.11
CA ILE A 197 5.67 -33.97 -12.75
C ILE A 197 6.68 -34.44 -11.69
N ASP A 198 6.92 -33.63 -10.66
CA ASP A 198 7.89 -33.93 -9.60
C ASP A 198 7.39 -35.09 -8.73
N VAL A 199 6.10 -35.08 -8.38
CA VAL A 199 5.45 -36.16 -7.61
C VAL A 199 5.42 -37.46 -8.43
N SER A 200 5.10 -37.41 -9.73
CA SER A 200 5.13 -38.61 -10.58
C SER A 200 6.54 -39.18 -10.72
N ASN A 201 7.57 -38.33 -10.79
CA ASN A 201 8.96 -38.76 -10.86
C ASN A 201 9.44 -39.33 -9.51
N GLN A 202 8.96 -38.82 -8.39
CA GLN A 202 9.25 -39.35 -7.06
C GLN A 202 8.60 -40.72 -6.83
N ILE A 203 7.33 -40.88 -7.22
CA ILE A 203 6.63 -42.17 -7.21
C ILE A 203 7.33 -43.17 -8.14
N ASN A 204 7.71 -42.76 -9.36
CA ASN A 204 8.44 -43.62 -10.30
C ASN A 204 9.86 -43.97 -9.82
N ARG A 205 10.53 -43.10 -9.06
CA ARG A 205 11.82 -43.41 -8.40
C ARG A 205 11.67 -44.39 -7.24
N GLN A 206 10.52 -44.37 -6.55
CA GLN A 206 10.19 -45.36 -5.51
C GLN A 206 9.68 -46.69 -6.10
N THR A 207 9.25 -46.71 -7.37
CA THR A 207 8.79 -47.92 -8.09
C THR A 207 9.76 -48.37 -9.19
N LEU A 208 11.06 -48.44 -8.88
CA LEU A 208 12.00 -49.24 -9.66
C LEU A 208 12.23 -50.60 -8.96
N PRO A 209 11.49 -51.67 -9.32
CA PRO A 209 11.74 -53.01 -8.82
C PRO A 209 12.89 -53.61 -9.60
N GLY A 210 14.06 -53.66 -8.97
CA GLY A 210 15.25 -54.29 -9.52
C GLY A 210 16.03 -55.01 -8.44
N LEU A 211 15.43 -56.00 -7.79
CA LEU A 211 16.18 -57.16 -7.32
C LEU A 211 15.27 -58.36 -7.04
N SER A 212 15.56 -59.47 -7.70
CA SER A 212 15.01 -60.79 -7.40
C SER A 212 15.43 -61.23 -5.99
N THR A 213 14.48 -61.83 -5.29
CA THR A 213 14.66 -62.96 -4.35
C THR A 213 16.09 -63.39 -4.07
N ASN A 214 16.56 -63.20 -2.84
CA ASN A 214 16.96 -64.27 -1.92
C ASN A 214 17.45 -63.67 -0.58
N ASP A 215 16.86 -64.14 0.52
CA ASP A 215 17.37 -64.20 1.90
C ASP A 215 18.34 -63.10 2.36
N VAL A 216 17.78 -61.96 2.76
CA VAL A 216 18.30 -61.17 3.88
C VAL A 216 17.10 -60.62 4.62
N ASP A 217 16.95 -60.99 5.90
CA ASP A 217 16.11 -60.25 6.86
C ASP A 217 16.69 -58.83 6.96
N ILE A 218 16.28 -57.97 6.05
CA ILE A 218 16.43 -56.54 6.22
C ILE A 218 15.37 -56.19 7.26
N ASN A 219 15.82 -56.19 8.50
CA ASN A 219 15.16 -55.54 9.62
C ASN A 219 15.05 -54.05 9.23
N MET A 220 14.03 -53.75 8.43
CA MET A 220 13.68 -52.42 7.99
C MET A 220 13.17 -51.77 9.25
N LYS A 221 14.10 -51.12 9.96
CA LYS A 221 13.79 -50.11 10.95
C LYS A 221 12.91 -49.12 10.20
N LEU A 222 11.60 -49.31 10.38
CA LEU A 222 10.56 -48.45 9.86
C LEU A 222 10.90 -47.08 10.42
N ASP A 223 11.56 -46.26 9.60
CA ASP A 223 11.92 -44.91 9.96
C ASP A 223 10.63 -44.23 10.41
N GLU A 224 10.63 -43.65 11.61
CA GLU A 224 9.51 -42.92 12.20
C GLU A 224 9.11 -41.66 11.39
N ASP A 225 9.67 -41.49 10.19
CA ASP A 225 9.54 -40.34 9.29
C ASP A 225 8.61 -40.58 8.09
N LEU A 226 7.86 -41.69 8.07
CA LEU A 226 6.69 -41.81 7.19
C LEU A 226 5.61 -40.84 7.66
N ASP A 227 5.51 -39.73 6.93
CA ASP A 227 4.53 -38.66 7.11
C ASP A 227 3.16 -39.27 7.48
N PRO A 228 2.54 -38.91 8.64
CA PRO A 228 1.29 -39.51 9.15
C PRO A 228 0.05 -39.32 8.24
N PHE A 229 0.28 -38.87 7.01
CA PHE A 229 -0.69 -38.64 5.96
C PHE A 229 -0.98 -39.87 5.09
N LEU A 230 -0.07 -40.85 5.03
CA LEU A 230 -0.44 -42.17 4.46
C LEU A 230 -1.37 -42.95 5.40
N THR A 231 -1.58 -42.48 6.63
CA THR A 231 -2.32 -43.17 7.69
C THR A 231 -3.47 -42.37 8.31
N THR A 232 -3.65 -41.07 8.01
CA THR A 232 -4.79 -40.31 8.56
C THR A 232 -6.07 -40.62 7.77
N PRO A 233 -7.09 -41.25 8.40
CA PRO A 233 -8.31 -41.60 7.71
C PRO A 233 -9.05 -40.33 7.27
N TYR A 234 -9.51 -40.35 6.01
CA TYR A 234 -10.49 -39.41 5.47
C TYR A 234 -11.64 -39.25 6.45
N GLN A 235 -11.76 -38.09 7.11
CA GLN A 235 -12.93 -37.80 7.94
C GLN A 235 -14.11 -37.45 7.01
N PRO A 236 -15.17 -38.27 6.97
CA PRO A 236 -16.34 -38.00 6.14
C PRO A 236 -17.19 -36.91 6.81
N GLY A 237 -16.98 -35.66 6.42
CA GLY A 237 -17.79 -34.53 6.87
C GLY A 237 -17.38 -33.21 6.19
N PRO A 238 -18.29 -32.21 6.12
CA PRO A 238 -17.94 -30.90 5.58
C PRO A 238 -16.91 -30.20 6.50
N ARG A 239 -15.65 -30.07 6.06
CA ARG A 239 -14.57 -29.39 6.80
C ARG A 239 -14.83 -27.90 7.04
N PHE A 240 -15.68 -27.29 6.22
CA PHE A 240 -16.03 -25.88 6.29
C PHE A 240 -17.55 -25.70 6.37
N ARG A 241 -17.98 -24.84 7.28
CA ARG A 241 -19.38 -24.39 7.34
C ARG A 241 -19.68 -23.49 6.14
N THR A 242 -20.90 -23.57 5.61
CA THR A 242 -21.31 -22.68 4.52
C THR A 242 -21.27 -21.20 4.97
N PRO A 243 -20.90 -20.26 4.09
CA PRO A 243 -20.86 -18.83 4.41
C PRO A 243 -22.22 -18.28 4.87
N GLY A 244 -23.31 -18.88 4.38
CA GLY A 244 -24.67 -18.52 4.76
C GLY A 244 -25.07 -18.98 6.17
N SER A 245 -24.55 -20.10 6.67
CA SER A 245 -25.05 -20.70 7.92
C SER A 245 -24.29 -20.30 9.19
N SER A 246 -23.15 -19.61 9.06
CA SER A 246 -22.28 -19.29 10.20
C SER A 246 -22.40 -17.82 10.62
N TRP A 247 -23.01 -17.58 11.77
CA TRP A 247 -23.10 -16.24 12.39
C TRP A 247 -21.74 -15.54 12.55
N PRO A 248 -20.66 -16.21 13.03
CA PRO A 248 -19.35 -15.59 13.14
C PRO A 248 -18.79 -15.09 11.80
N SER A 249 -18.98 -15.85 10.71
CA SER A 249 -18.59 -15.44 9.35
C SER A 249 -19.36 -14.21 8.89
N ARG A 250 -20.68 -14.17 9.11
CA ARG A 250 -21.51 -13.00 8.76
C ARG A 250 -21.06 -11.74 9.51
N ILE A 251 -20.80 -11.85 10.81
CA ILE A 251 -20.31 -10.74 11.64
C ILE A 251 -18.96 -10.26 11.12
N PHE A 252 -18.01 -11.18 10.88
CA PHE A 252 -16.69 -10.85 10.36
C PHE A 252 -16.77 -10.14 9.01
N ARG A 253 -17.52 -10.68 8.05
CA ARG A 253 -17.68 -10.09 6.70
C ARG A 253 -18.32 -8.71 6.76
N THR A 254 -19.32 -8.53 7.63
CA THR A 254 -19.95 -7.21 7.85
C THR A 254 -18.96 -6.22 8.45
N CYS A 255 -18.21 -6.61 9.48
CA CYS A 255 -17.18 -5.78 10.10
C CYS A 255 -16.08 -5.41 9.09
N TYR A 256 -15.61 -6.38 8.30
CA TYR A 256 -14.60 -6.16 7.28
C TYR A 256 -15.10 -5.20 6.18
N LEU A 257 -16.33 -5.37 5.70
CA LEU A 257 -16.95 -4.44 4.75
C LEU A 257 -17.13 -3.04 5.34
N LEU A 258 -17.44 -2.91 6.64
CA LEU A 258 -17.50 -1.62 7.32
C LEU A 258 -16.11 -0.95 7.38
N LEU A 259 -15.03 -1.71 7.60
CA LEU A 259 -13.66 -1.17 7.57
C LEU A 259 -13.26 -0.72 6.15
N VAL A 260 -13.56 -1.51 5.12
CA VAL A 260 -13.31 -1.06 3.73
C VAL A 260 -14.19 0.15 3.39
N GLY A 261 -15.45 0.13 3.84
CA GLY A 261 -16.41 1.21 3.68
C GLY A 261 -15.99 2.50 4.39
N SER A 262 -15.33 2.42 5.55
CA SER A 262 -14.81 3.60 6.24
C SER A 262 -13.65 4.23 5.50
N VAL A 263 -12.74 3.43 4.91
CA VAL A 263 -11.67 3.94 4.04
C VAL A 263 -12.24 4.56 2.76
N TRP A 264 -13.26 3.94 2.16
CA TRP A 264 -13.99 4.53 1.03
C TRP A 264 -14.69 5.84 1.40
N ALA A 265 -15.32 5.90 2.57
CA ALA A 265 -15.96 7.12 3.07
C ALA A 265 -14.92 8.24 3.23
N MET A 266 -13.76 7.95 3.85
CA MET A 266 -12.66 8.90 3.95
C MET A 266 -12.22 9.40 2.57
N ALA A 267 -11.99 8.51 1.60
CA ALA A 267 -11.63 8.91 0.24
C ALA A 267 -12.70 9.78 -0.44
N SER A 268 -13.98 9.49 -0.19
CA SER A 268 -15.10 10.28 -0.70
C SER A 268 -15.13 11.69 -0.09
N LEU A 269 -14.80 11.83 1.20
CA LEU A 269 -14.68 13.13 1.86
C LEU A 269 -13.54 13.97 1.28
N TYR A 270 -12.45 13.34 0.84
CA TYR A 270 -11.33 14.01 0.18
C TYR A 270 -11.61 14.38 -1.28
N PHE A 271 -12.51 13.68 -1.97
CA PHE A 271 -12.84 13.95 -3.37
C PHE A 271 -14.01 14.92 -3.55
N ILE A 272 -15.04 14.85 -2.70
CA ILE A 272 -16.26 15.65 -2.82
C ILE A 272 -16.11 16.95 -2.00
N PRO A 273 -15.88 18.10 -2.64
CA PRO A 273 -15.81 19.39 -1.94
C PRO A 273 -17.18 19.74 -1.33
N GLY A 274 -17.18 20.15 -0.05
CA GLY A 274 -18.36 20.76 0.58
C GLY A 274 -18.99 20.04 1.77
N ILE A 275 -18.49 18.86 2.17
CA ILE A 275 -18.96 18.21 3.42
C ILE A 275 -18.28 18.83 4.65
N PHE A 276 -16.99 19.14 4.55
CA PHE A 276 -16.21 19.68 5.68
C PHE A 276 -15.42 20.97 5.35
N THR A 277 -15.25 21.30 4.07
CA THR A 277 -14.47 22.47 3.63
C THR A 277 -15.30 23.33 2.68
N THR A 278 -15.40 24.62 2.98
CA THR A 278 -16.07 25.63 2.13
C THR A 278 -15.18 26.11 0.99
N TYR A 279 -13.88 25.82 1.06
CA TYR A 279 -12.86 26.24 0.12
C TYR A 279 -11.86 25.10 -0.09
N ALA A 280 -11.73 24.60 -1.32
CA ALA A 280 -10.79 23.54 -1.65
C ALA A 280 -10.02 23.88 -2.94
N ILE A 281 -8.71 24.09 -2.78
CA ILE A 281 -7.76 24.19 -3.89
C ILE A 281 -7.11 22.83 -4.05
N TYR A 282 -7.23 22.24 -5.25
CA TYR A 282 -6.55 21.02 -5.63
C TYR A 282 -5.42 21.35 -6.60
N THR A 283 -4.28 20.69 -6.41
CA THR A 283 -3.28 20.53 -7.48
C THR A 283 -3.73 19.43 -8.45
N THR A 284 -3.16 19.36 -9.66
CA THR A 284 -3.55 18.29 -10.59
C THR A 284 -3.20 16.91 -10.01
N THR A 285 -2.07 16.77 -9.32
CA THR A 285 -1.70 15.53 -8.62
C THR A 285 -2.73 15.15 -7.55
N SER A 286 -3.05 16.05 -6.62
CA SER A 286 -3.99 15.73 -5.54
C SER A 286 -5.40 15.41 -6.06
N PHE A 287 -5.84 16.11 -7.11
CA PHE A 287 -7.10 15.82 -7.78
C PHE A 287 -7.10 14.43 -8.44
N LEU A 288 -6.09 14.11 -9.25
CA LEU A 288 -6.00 12.83 -9.95
C LEU A 288 -5.81 11.66 -8.99
N VAL A 289 -5.03 11.82 -7.92
CA VAL A 289 -4.87 10.78 -6.90
C VAL A 289 -6.19 10.56 -6.15
N SER A 290 -6.88 11.64 -5.75
CA SER A 290 -8.19 11.53 -5.08
C SER A 290 -9.23 10.85 -5.98
N LEU A 291 -9.28 11.22 -7.27
CA LEU A 291 -10.16 10.60 -8.26
C LEU A 291 -9.83 9.11 -8.46
N PHE A 292 -8.55 8.79 -8.59
CA PHE A 292 -8.08 7.41 -8.76
C PHE A 292 -8.50 6.53 -7.59
N TYR A 293 -8.19 6.93 -6.34
CA TYR A 293 -8.57 6.14 -5.17
C TYR A 293 -10.07 6.09 -4.96
N PHE A 294 -10.81 7.15 -5.27
CA PHE A 294 -12.27 7.13 -5.22
C PHE A 294 -12.84 6.08 -6.17
N ILE A 295 -12.42 6.05 -7.44
CA ILE A 295 -12.88 5.06 -8.43
C ILE A 295 -12.44 3.65 -8.01
N TYR A 296 -11.15 3.47 -7.68
CA TYR A 296 -10.57 2.19 -7.28
C TYR A 296 -11.28 1.60 -6.04
N LEU A 297 -11.49 2.40 -5.00
CA LEU A 297 -12.19 1.96 -3.79
C LEU A 297 -13.67 1.69 -4.06
N THR A 298 -14.33 2.48 -4.90
CA THR A 298 -15.73 2.26 -5.28
C THR A 298 -15.90 0.91 -5.97
N ILE A 299 -15.05 0.60 -6.96
CA ILE A 299 -15.07 -0.71 -7.65
C ILE A 299 -14.79 -1.83 -6.63
N SER A 300 -13.80 -1.66 -5.75
CA SER A 300 -13.44 -2.65 -4.73
C SER A 300 -14.60 -2.91 -3.75
N VAL A 301 -15.25 -1.86 -3.24
CA VAL A 301 -16.42 -1.98 -2.35
C VAL A 301 -17.58 -2.66 -3.05
N ILE A 302 -17.87 -2.33 -4.31
CA ILE A 302 -18.93 -2.98 -5.09
C ILE A 302 -18.64 -4.47 -5.25
N LEU A 303 -17.41 -4.84 -5.65
CA LEU A 303 -17.01 -6.23 -5.81
C LEU A 303 -17.11 -7.00 -4.49
N TYR A 304 -16.58 -6.44 -3.40
CA TYR A 304 -16.59 -7.11 -2.10
C TYR A 304 -18.01 -7.30 -1.59
N THR A 305 -18.83 -6.24 -1.67
CA THR A 305 -20.24 -6.27 -1.28
C THR A 305 -21.00 -7.33 -2.08
N PHE A 306 -20.83 -7.36 -3.40
CA PHE A 306 -21.48 -8.31 -4.30
C PHE A 306 -21.13 -9.77 -3.98
N TYR A 307 -19.83 -10.09 -3.88
CA TYR A 307 -19.38 -11.45 -3.58
C TYR A 307 -19.67 -11.86 -2.14
N CYS A 308 -19.65 -10.90 -1.21
CA CYS A 308 -20.07 -11.15 0.16
C CYS A 308 -21.55 -11.51 0.24
N PHE A 309 -22.44 -10.75 -0.40
CA PHE A 309 -23.87 -11.07 -0.38
C PHE A 309 -24.21 -12.36 -1.11
N ARG A 310 -23.49 -12.69 -2.20
CA ARG A 310 -23.67 -13.98 -2.89
C ARG A 310 -23.11 -15.20 -2.14
N GLY A 311 -22.41 -15.01 -1.02
CA GLY A 311 -21.81 -16.13 -0.28
C GLY A 311 -20.65 -16.80 -1.03
N GLN A 312 -20.04 -16.13 -2.01
CA GLN A 312 -18.93 -16.67 -2.83
C GLN A 312 -17.56 -16.38 -2.20
N THR A 313 -17.46 -16.44 -0.86
CA THR A 313 -16.18 -16.30 -0.12
C THR A 313 -15.52 -17.65 0.17
N THR A 314 -15.92 -18.69 -0.54
CA THR A 314 -15.32 -20.03 -0.42
C THR A 314 -13.93 -20.10 -1.07
N SER A 315 -13.56 -19.12 -1.88
CA SER A 315 -12.25 -19.04 -2.54
C SER A 315 -11.39 -17.91 -1.99
N THR A 316 -10.09 -18.18 -1.78
CA THR A 316 -9.10 -17.18 -1.35
C THR A 316 -8.68 -16.24 -2.47
N ILE A 317 -9.06 -16.56 -3.71
CA ILE A 317 -8.96 -15.68 -4.88
C ILE A 317 -10.31 -15.04 -5.19
N ILE A 318 -10.31 -13.84 -5.75
CA ILE A 318 -11.54 -13.21 -6.22
C ILE A 318 -12.11 -14.06 -7.36
N PRO A 319 -13.42 -14.41 -7.35
CA PRO A 319 -14.00 -15.29 -8.38
C PRO A 319 -13.84 -14.78 -9.82
N CYS A 320 -13.78 -13.46 -10.04
CA CYS A 320 -13.55 -12.89 -11.38
C CYS A 320 -12.08 -12.76 -11.79
N ILE A 321 -11.11 -13.25 -11.00
CA ILE A 321 -9.68 -13.02 -11.25
C ILE A 321 -9.22 -13.52 -12.63
N SER A 322 -9.79 -14.63 -13.11
CA SER A 322 -9.46 -15.21 -14.41
C SER A 322 -10.18 -14.52 -15.58
N SER A 323 -11.17 -13.64 -15.32
CA SER A 323 -11.96 -12.98 -16.35
C SER A 323 -11.17 -11.91 -17.12
N ILE A 324 -11.48 -11.73 -18.40
CA ILE A 324 -10.81 -10.74 -19.26
C ILE A 324 -11.01 -9.31 -18.72
N TRP A 325 -12.22 -8.98 -18.28
CA TRP A 325 -12.52 -7.66 -17.72
C TRP A 325 -11.68 -7.33 -16.49
N TYR A 326 -11.45 -8.30 -15.59
CA TYR A 326 -10.61 -8.09 -14.41
C TYR A 326 -9.13 -7.89 -14.76
N ARG A 327 -8.64 -8.58 -15.82
CA ARG A 327 -7.28 -8.40 -16.35
C ARG A 327 -7.10 -6.99 -16.92
N VAL A 328 -8.06 -6.52 -17.73
CA VAL A 328 -8.04 -5.16 -18.29
C VAL A 328 -8.11 -4.12 -17.17
N TYR A 329 -8.99 -4.32 -16.18
CA TYR A 329 -9.07 -3.48 -14.99
C TYR A 329 -7.73 -3.40 -14.25
N THR A 330 -7.08 -4.55 -14.02
CA THR A 330 -5.79 -4.58 -13.33
C THR A 330 -4.71 -3.84 -14.11
N LEU A 331 -4.63 -4.05 -15.43
CA LEU A 331 -3.67 -3.34 -16.28
C LEU A 331 -3.92 -1.82 -16.26
N LEU A 332 -5.18 -1.40 -16.30
CA LEU A 332 -5.57 0.01 -16.21
C LEU A 332 -5.16 0.61 -14.87
N VAL A 333 -5.42 -0.08 -13.75
CA VAL A 333 -5.02 0.38 -12.41
C VAL A 333 -3.50 0.56 -12.32
N MET A 334 -2.72 -0.43 -12.77
CA MET A 334 -1.26 -0.33 -12.77
C MET A 334 -0.73 0.79 -13.68
N CYS A 335 -1.34 0.97 -14.85
CA CYS A 335 -0.99 2.04 -15.78
C CYS A 335 -1.28 3.42 -15.19
N VAL A 336 -2.46 3.61 -14.56
CA VAL A 336 -2.81 4.87 -13.90
C VAL A 336 -1.89 5.15 -12.72
N MET A 337 -1.54 4.16 -11.90
CA MET A 337 -0.55 4.34 -10.81
C MET A 337 0.79 4.85 -11.36
N PHE A 338 1.27 4.30 -12.48
CA PHE A 338 2.51 4.74 -13.11
C PHE A 338 2.42 6.17 -13.65
N VAL A 339 1.31 6.53 -14.31
CA VAL A 339 1.07 7.89 -14.80
C VAL A 339 0.98 8.89 -13.65
N LEU A 340 0.35 8.52 -12.53
CA LEU A 340 0.28 9.37 -11.34
C LEU A 340 1.67 9.66 -10.77
N ILE A 341 2.58 8.68 -10.74
CA ILE A 341 3.98 8.91 -10.33
C ILE A 341 4.64 9.93 -11.25
N ILE A 342 4.45 9.85 -12.56
CA ILE A 342 5.05 10.81 -13.52
C ILE A 342 4.52 12.22 -13.28
N ILE A 343 3.20 12.39 -13.19
CA ILE A 343 2.57 13.70 -12.99
C ILE A 343 2.99 14.29 -11.64
N ALA A 344 2.96 13.47 -10.59
CA ALA A 344 3.40 13.90 -9.27
C ALA A 344 4.87 14.29 -9.26
N SER A 345 5.74 13.55 -9.98
CA SER A 345 7.16 13.90 -10.08
C SER A 345 7.38 15.22 -10.81
N ILE A 346 6.53 15.58 -11.77
CA ILE A 346 6.57 16.87 -12.46
C ILE A 346 6.15 18.02 -11.52
N GLU A 347 5.10 17.81 -10.73
CA GLU A 347 4.55 18.85 -9.84
C GLU A 347 5.26 18.95 -8.49
N THR A 348 5.95 17.90 -8.05
CA THR A 348 6.57 17.86 -6.72
C THR A 348 7.67 18.90 -6.62
N ASN A 349 7.52 19.70 -5.58
CA ASN A 349 8.37 20.80 -5.23
C ASN A 349 8.90 20.59 -3.81
N ARG A 350 10.13 21.03 -3.57
CA ARG A 350 10.72 21.12 -2.24
C ARG A 350 10.49 22.52 -1.69
N THR A 351 9.73 22.59 -0.60
CA THR A 351 9.56 23.83 0.15
C THR A 351 10.86 24.20 0.87
N PRO A 352 11.06 25.49 1.23
CA PRO A 352 12.21 25.90 2.04
C PRO A 352 12.26 25.29 3.45
N LEU A 353 11.19 24.63 3.89
CA LEU A 353 11.16 23.84 5.13
C LEU A 353 11.70 22.41 4.94
N GLY A 354 12.02 22.02 3.70
CA GLY A 354 12.41 20.67 3.35
C GLY A 354 11.24 19.70 3.10
N ASP A 355 9.99 20.13 3.32
CA ASP A 355 8.79 19.35 2.98
C ASP A 355 8.59 19.29 1.46
N TYR A 356 8.04 18.18 0.98
CA TYR A 356 7.68 17.98 -0.42
C TYR A 356 6.18 18.17 -0.64
N THR A 357 5.82 18.97 -1.64
CA THR A 357 4.43 19.32 -1.95
C THR A 357 4.25 19.56 -3.44
N SER A 358 3.07 19.28 -3.98
CA SER A 358 2.72 19.67 -5.36
C SER A 358 2.33 21.14 -5.51
N LEU A 359 2.10 21.85 -4.41
CA LEU A 359 1.71 23.26 -4.43
C LEU A 359 2.93 24.17 -4.24
N THR A 360 3.17 25.08 -5.18
CA THR A 360 4.06 26.23 -4.94
C THR A 360 3.39 27.17 -3.95
N ALA A 361 3.78 27.10 -2.68
CA ALA A 361 3.35 28.09 -1.71
C ALA A 361 4.06 29.42 -2.03
N PRO A 362 3.32 30.51 -2.34
CA PRO A 362 3.93 31.82 -2.43
C PRO A 362 4.42 32.24 -1.04
N VAL A 363 5.64 32.78 -0.97
CA VAL A 363 6.14 33.45 0.22
C VAL A 363 5.37 34.75 0.35
N LYS A 364 4.33 34.75 1.20
CA LYS A 364 3.47 35.91 1.42
C LYS A 364 4.19 36.94 2.27
N LEU A 365 4.78 37.93 1.62
CA LEU A 365 5.34 39.09 2.29
C LEU A 365 4.20 40.01 2.76
N ASP A 366 4.27 40.49 3.99
CA ASP A 366 3.31 41.46 4.50
C ASP A 366 3.48 42.80 3.76
N CYS A 367 2.39 43.30 3.17
CA CYS A 367 2.33 44.57 2.46
C CYS A 367 2.64 45.77 3.37
N THR A 368 2.41 45.63 4.68
CA THR A 368 2.66 46.67 5.68
C THR A 368 4.15 47.04 5.76
N TYR A 369 5.03 46.15 5.31
CA TYR A 369 6.49 46.31 5.37
C TYR A 369 7.15 46.19 4.00
N ARG A 370 6.42 46.41 2.89
CA ARG A 370 6.92 46.25 1.50
C ARG A 370 8.30 46.88 1.27
N ASN A 371 8.55 48.06 1.83
CA ASN A 371 9.79 48.82 1.66
C ASN A 371 10.96 48.32 2.52
N ARG A 372 10.75 47.28 3.35
CA ARG A 372 11.75 46.71 4.27
C ARG A 372 12.17 45.29 3.89
N TRP A 373 11.69 44.81 2.73
CA TRP A 373 12.09 43.54 2.15
C TRP A 373 12.95 43.83 0.93
N TRP A 374 14.10 43.17 0.84
CA TRP A 374 14.94 43.22 -0.36
C TRP A 374 15.09 41.82 -0.94
N PRO A 375 14.63 41.58 -2.17
CA PRO A 375 14.95 40.35 -2.86
C PRO A 375 16.45 40.34 -3.18
N LEU A 376 17.16 39.34 -2.67
CA LEU A 376 18.56 39.13 -2.99
C LEU A 376 18.59 38.20 -4.20
N THR A 377 18.46 38.78 -5.38
CA THR A 377 18.55 38.05 -6.64
C THR A 377 19.95 38.17 -7.23
N ASN A 378 20.43 37.05 -7.78
CA ASN A 378 21.45 37.03 -8.84
C ASN A 378 22.91 37.22 -8.38
N THR A 379 23.37 36.37 -7.44
CA THR A 379 24.78 35.95 -7.38
C THR A 379 24.83 34.43 -7.26
N ALA A 380 25.86 33.77 -7.81
CA ALA A 380 25.97 32.31 -7.88
C ALA A 380 25.98 31.59 -6.51
N SER A 381 26.08 32.33 -5.41
CA SER A 381 26.18 31.81 -4.05
C SER A 381 24.93 32.05 -3.19
N PHE A 382 24.00 32.93 -3.59
CA PHE A 382 22.86 33.29 -2.73
C PHE A 382 21.65 33.75 -3.53
N TRP A 383 20.53 33.05 -3.35
CA TRP A 383 19.20 33.45 -3.80
C TRP A 383 18.28 33.48 -2.58
N GLY A 384 17.73 34.64 -2.24
CA GLY A 384 17.13 34.82 -0.93
C GLY A 384 16.30 36.08 -0.73
N LEU A 385 15.85 36.30 0.50
CA LEU A 385 15.23 37.54 0.97
C LEU A 385 16.04 38.12 2.11
N ALA A 386 16.18 39.44 2.15
CA ALA A 386 16.68 40.18 3.30
C ALA A 386 15.56 41.02 3.92
N SER A 387 15.61 41.18 5.24
CA SER A 387 14.63 41.92 6.03
C SER A 387 15.24 42.68 7.18
N GLU A 388 14.70 43.86 7.54
CA GLU A 388 14.97 44.54 8.83
C GLU A 388 14.33 43.87 10.05
N HIS A 389 13.23 43.12 9.87
CA HIS A 389 12.49 42.46 10.93
C HIS A 389 12.57 40.95 10.83
N GLU A 390 12.55 40.26 11.96
CA GLU A 390 12.44 38.80 11.95
C GLU A 390 11.05 38.44 11.43
N ILE A 391 10.99 37.78 10.28
CA ILE A 391 9.75 37.19 9.78
C ILE A 391 9.48 35.93 10.58
N VAL A 392 8.59 36.06 11.55
CA VAL A 392 7.97 34.89 12.20
C VAL A 392 6.76 34.51 11.35
N TRP A 393 6.88 33.44 10.57
CA TRP A 393 5.82 32.95 9.70
C TRP A 393 4.73 32.25 10.52
N ASP A 394 3.87 33.03 11.17
CA ASP A 394 2.91 32.54 12.17
C ASP A 394 1.56 32.09 11.59
N ARG A 395 1.57 31.13 10.66
CA ARG A 395 0.40 30.28 10.41
C ARG A 395 0.81 28.82 10.27
N ASN A 396 0.84 28.15 11.41
CA ASN A 396 0.83 26.70 11.60
C ASN A 396 2.02 25.86 11.11
N TRP A 397 3.09 26.37 10.48
CA TRP A 397 4.22 25.53 10.09
C TRP A 397 5.57 26.28 10.19
N GLN A 398 6.21 26.10 11.36
CA GLN A 398 7.63 26.26 11.70
C GLN A 398 8.34 27.61 11.46
N ASN A 399 9.12 28.03 12.47
CA ASN A 399 9.90 29.27 12.47
C ASN A 399 11.00 29.23 11.41
N TYR A 400 10.88 30.06 10.38
CA TYR A 400 12.02 30.39 9.54
C TYR A 400 12.90 31.36 10.33
N SER A 401 13.87 30.85 11.08
CA SER A 401 14.89 31.71 11.67
C SER A 401 15.82 32.16 10.55
N GLY A 402 15.71 33.41 10.12
CA GLY A 402 16.73 34.02 9.27
C GLY A 402 18.09 33.99 10.00
N LEU A 403 19.18 34.15 9.27
CA LEU A 403 20.46 34.43 9.90
C LEU A 403 20.50 35.92 10.27
N PRO A 404 20.64 36.28 11.56
CA PRO A 404 20.78 37.68 11.94
C PRO A 404 22.16 38.17 11.49
N VAL A 405 22.18 39.20 10.67
CA VAL A 405 23.38 39.92 10.25
C VAL A 405 23.37 41.28 10.91
N THR A 406 24.37 41.54 11.74
CA THR A 406 24.61 42.84 12.37
C THR A 406 25.77 43.52 11.68
N GLU A 407 25.51 44.67 11.06
CA GLU A 407 26.55 45.55 10.57
C GLU A 407 26.88 46.59 11.64
N LYS A 408 28.15 46.65 12.06
CA LYS A 408 28.66 47.71 12.91
C LYS A 408 29.25 48.80 12.02
N PRO A 409 28.65 49.99 11.94
CA PRO A 409 29.23 51.08 11.15
C PRO A 409 30.59 51.48 11.75
N GLU A 410 31.62 51.59 10.90
CA GLU A 410 33.00 51.96 11.29
C GLU A 410 33.09 53.32 12.01
N ASN A 411 32.08 54.18 11.88
CA ASN A 411 32.05 55.50 12.49
C ASN A 411 30.97 55.58 13.57
N ASN A 412 31.34 55.35 14.84
CA ASN A 412 30.77 55.84 16.12
C ASN A 412 29.28 56.26 16.20
N ALA A 413 28.38 55.71 15.39
CA ALA A 413 26.94 55.94 15.44
C ALA A 413 26.30 54.74 16.15
N SER A 414 25.61 55.00 17.25
CA SER A 414 25.09 54.02 18.20
C SER A 414 23.89 53.18 17.70
N SER A 415 23.70 53.07 16.39
CA SER A 415 22.60 52.29 15.81
C SER A 415 23.16 51.02 15.17
N GLU A 416 23.06 49.92 15.90
CA GLU A 416 23.33 48.58 15.38
C GLU A 416 22.18 48.20 14.44
N TYR A 417 22.43 48.16 13.13
CA TYR A 417 21.42 47.73 12.16
C TYR A 417 21.44 46.20 12.12
N LYS A 418 20.31 45.59 12.47
CA LYS A 418 20.10 44.14 12.41
C LYS A 418 19.22 43.81 11.23
N PHE A 419 19.73 42.97 10.34
CA PHE A 419 18.95 42.40 9.23
C PHE A 419 18.88 40.89 9.38
N TRP A 420 17.88 40.28 8.75
CA TRP A 420 17.66 38.84 8.69
C TRP A 420 17.78 38.38 7.25
N LEU A 421 18.65 37.41 7.01
CA LEU A 421 18.83 36.78 5.70
C LEU A 421 18.09 35.44 5.64
N TYR A 422 17.33 35.24 4.58
CA TYR A 422 16.62 34.01 4.25
C TYR A 422 17.21 33.44 2.97
N ASP A 423 17.90 32.30 3.07
CA ASP A 423 18.46 31.59 1.92
C ASP A 423 17.40 30.64 1.32
N PHE A 424 17.13 30.79 0.03
CA PHE A 424 16.25 29.93 -0.76
C PHE A 424 17.00 29.11 -1.81
N ASN A 425 18.34 29.07 -1.78
CA ASN A 425 19.14 28.22 -2.66
C ASN A 425 18.66 26.77 -2.62
N GLY A 426 18.36 26.20 -3.79
CA GLY A 426 17.90 24.81 -3.90
C GLY A 426 16.42 24.58 -3.58
N TYR A 427 15.62 25.65 -3.44
CA TYR A 427 14.17 25.56 -3.25
C TYR A 427 13.42 26.25 -4.39
N CYS A 428 12.32 25.66 -4.83
CA CYS A 428 11.48 26.25 -5.87
C CYS A 428 10.36 27.02 -5.16
N VAL A 429 10.63 28.28 -4.81
CA VAL A 429 9.65 29.14 -4.13
C VAL A 429 8.72 29.76 -5.17
N GLY A 430 7.42 29.86 -4.86
CA GLY A 430 6.46 30.57 -5.73
C GLY A 430 6.78 32.07 -5.85
N GLU A 431 5.99 32.78 -6.66
CA GLU A 431 6.09 34.23 -6.85
C GLU A 431 6.07 34.98 -5.49
N LEU A 432 6.98 35.95 -5.33
CA LEU A 432 7.02 36.84 -4.18
C LEU A 432 5.88 37.87 -4.32
N GLN A 433 4.66 37.45 -3.96
CA GLN A 433 3.49 38.33 -4.03
C GLN A 433 3.74 39.62 -3.24
N GLY A 434 3.75 40.75 -3.94
CA GLY A 434 3.98 42.08 -3.39
C GLY A 434 5.30 42.73 -3.79
N LEU A 435 6.17 42.07 -4.57
CA LEU A 435 7.40 42.68 -5.10
C LEU A 435 7.32 43.04 -6.59
N ASP A 436 6.28 42.60 -7.31
CA ASP A 436 6.10 42.98 -8.71
C ASP A 436 5.64 44.45 -8.82
N SER A 437 6.45 45.23 -9.54
CA SER A 437 6.13 46.56 -10.08
C SER A 437 6.55 46.59 -11.53
#